data_AF-X1GC13-F1
#
_entry.id   AF-X1GC13-F1
#
_cell.length_a   1.000
_cell.length_b   1.000
_cell.length_c   1.000
_cell.angle_alpha   90.00
_cell.angle_beta   90.00
_cell.angle_gamma   90.00
#
_symmetry.space_group_name_H-M   'P 1'
#
loop_
_entity.id
_entity.type
_entity.pdbx_description
1 polymer ?
#
loop_
_entity_poly.entity_id
_entity_poly.type
_entity_poly.pdbx_seq_one_letter_code
_entity_poly.pdbx_strand_id
1 'polypeptide(L)'
;MGFLSIFVLYITASRNGYVASAVTIIATVALIVSKKYRIPAVLSIFAIILFLSVVVFPGIMMRVTTIFRYELDMSALSRFILWQQALAAMKDNLITGVGAGNFFYLPMSLNLSIAHNQLLNMLAETGIIGGVGYIVLLCFIFSILIRSYVKAMKRNNIKVIFTGSLIASWIGFTFHNLFDGIWSAPH
;
A
#
# COMPACT_ATOMS: atom_id res chain seq x y z
N MET A 1 3.89 -4.96 -19.58
CA MET A 1 3.21 -4.06 -18.63
C MET A 1 4.13 -3.58 -17.49
N GLY A 2 4.97 -4.42 -16.87
CA GLY A 2 5.82 -4.00 -15.73
C GLY A 2 6.85 -2.88 -15.99
N PHE A 3 7.52 -2.86 -17.15
CA PHE A 3 8.50 -1.80 -17.48
C PHE A 3 7.88 -0.40 -17.57
N LEU A 4 6.67 -0.29 -18.11
CA LEU A 4 5.96 0.98 -18.22
C LEU A 4 5.56 1.51 -16.83
N SER A 5 5.12 0.64 -15.93
CA SER A 5 4.78 1.01 -14.55
C SER A 5 6.01 1.49 -13.76
N ILE A 6 7.16 0.84 -13.92
CA ILE A 6 8.42 1.25 -13.28
C ILE A 6 8.90 2.60 -13.83
N PHE A 7 8.76 2.83 -15.14
CA PHE A 7 9.10 4.09 -15.79
C PHE A 7 8.17 5.25 -15.36
N VAL A 8 6.87 4.99 -15.24
CA VAL A 8 5.89 5.97 -14.73
C VAL A 8 6.17 6.31 -13.26
N LEU A 9 6.50 5.31 -12.42
CA LEU A 9 6.92 5.54 -11.03
C LEU A 9 8.22 6.34 -10.93
N TYR A 10 9.13 6.15 -11.88
CA TYR A 10 10.34 6.95 -12.03
C TYR A 10 10.07 8.42 -12.28
N ILE A 11 9.11 8.72 -13.15
CA ILE A 11 8.75 10.10 -13.47
C ILE A 11 7.88 10.74 -12.38
N THR A 12 6.99 9.97 -11.73
CA THR A 12 6.07 10.51 -10.70
C THR A 12 6.71 10.67 -9.31
N ALA A 13 7.90 10.12 -9.09
CA ALA A 13 8.60 10.15 -7.79
C ALA A 13 7.70 9.72 -6.59
N SER A 14 6.66 8.90 -6.84
CA SER A 14 5.77 8.42 -5.79
C SER A 14 6.48 7.36 -4.97
N ARG A 15 7.12 7.81 -3.89
CA ARG A 15 7.86 6.98 -2.91
C ARG A 15 7.05 5.76 -2.48
N ASN A 16 5.75 5.93 -2.30
CA ASN A 16 4.82 4.90 -1.86
C ASN A 16 4.65 3.80 -2.93
N GLY A 17 4.65 4.18 -4.21
CA GLY A 17 4.58 3.24 -5.33
C GLY A 17 5.86 2.41 -5.48
N TYR A 18 7.03 2.98 -5.20
CA TYR A 18 8.30 2.24 -5.16
C TYR A 18 8.32 1.19 -4.06
N VAL A 19 7.94 1.57 -2.84
CA VAL A 19 7.91 0.65 -1.71
C VAL A 19 6.88 -0.45 -1.95
N ALA A 20 5.68 -0.12 -2.44
CA ALA A 20 4.67 -1.12 -2.79
C ALA A 20 5.15 -2.08 -3.89
N SER A 21 5.86 -1.57 -4.90
CA SER A 21 6.46 -2.39 -5.96
C SER A 21 7.54 -3.32 -5.40
N ALA A 22 8.42 -2.82 -4.52
CA ALA A 22 9.44 -3.62 -3.86
C ALA A 22 8.81 -4.75 -3.02
N VAL A 23 7.78 -4.44 -2.23
CA VAL A 23 7.01 -5.42 -1.46
C VAL A 23 6.41 -6.48 -2.39
N THR A 24 5.84 -6.08 -3.53
CA THR A 24 5.26 -7.00 -4.52
C THR A 24 6.31 -7.94 -5.11
N ILE A 25 7.47 -7.42 -5.50
CA ILE A 25 8.56 -8.20 -6.08
C ILE A 25 9.08 -9.21 -5.05
N ILE A 26 9.33 -8.78 -3.81
CA ILE A 26 9.80 -9.65 -2.73
C ILE A 26 8.77 -10.75 -2.44
N ALA A 27 7.48 -10.40 -2.34
CA ALA A 27 6.41 -11.37 -2.12
C ALA A 27 6.30 -12.37 -3.28
N THR A 28 6.43 -11.92 -4.53
CA THR A 28 6.40 -12.79 -5.72
C THR A 28 7.51 -13.83 -5.66
N VAL A 29 8.73 -13.38 -5.35
CA VAL A 29 9.91 -14.25 -5.26
C VAL A 29 9.75 -15.23 -4.09
N ALA A 30 9.29 -14.75 -2.94
CA ALA A 30 9.06 -15.58 -1.76
C ALA A 30 8.00 -16.69 -2.02
N LEU A 31 6.99 -16.42 -2.84
CA LEU A 31 5.91 -17.37 -3.12
C LEU A 31 6.24 -18.33 -4.27
N ILE A 32 6.98 -17.89 -5.29
CA ILE A 32 7.19 -18.67 -6.51
C ILE A 32 8.51 -19.45 -6.47
N VAL A 33 9.57 -18.89 -5.87
CA VAL A 33 10.87 -19.55 -5.84
C VAL A 33 10.83 -20.78 -4.93
N SER A 34 11.45 -21.86 -5.40
CA SER A 34 11.53 -23.12 -4.68
C SER A 34 12.19 -22.93 -3.32
N LYS A 35 11.77 -23.73 -2.33
CA LYS A 35 12.20 -23.56 -0.93
C LYS A 35 13.73 -23.55 -0.76
N LYS A 36 14.46 -24.29 -1.59
CA LYS A 36 15.93 -24.37 -1.59
C LYS A 36 16.60 -23.03 -1.93
N TYR A 37 16.04 -22.25 -2.86
CA TYR A 37 16.65 -21.01 -3.35
C TYR A 37 15.93 -19.74 -2.89
N ARG A 38 14.85 -19.89 -2.12
CA ARG A 38 13.97 -18.78 -1.72
C ARG A 38 14.70 -17.69 -0.93
N ILE A 39 15.36 -18.07 0.16
CA ILE A 39 16.07 -17.11 1.03
C ILE A 39 17.18 -16.38 0.28
N PRO A 40 18.12 -17.06 -0.42
CA PRO A 40 19.14 -16.33 -1.16
C PRO A 40 18.54 -15.45 -2.25
N ALA A 41 17.51 -15.89 -2.99
CA ALA A 41 16.86 -15.06 -4.00
C ALA A 41 16.20 -13.80 -3.41
N VAL A 42 15.49 -13.92 -2.29
CA VAL A 42 14.89 -12.77 -1.59
C VAL A 42 15.95 -11.79 -1.11
N LEU A 43 17.04 -12.29 -0.51
CA LEU A 43 18.14 -11.46 -0.03
C LEU A 43 18.85 -10.74 -1.17
N SER A 44 19.11 -11.44 -2.30
CA SER A 44 19.71 -10.83 -3.48
C SER A 44 18.83 -9.72 -4.05
N ILE A 45 17.52 -9.95 -4.17
CA ILE A 45 16.59 -8.94 -4.69
C ILE A 45 16.46 -7.76 -3.74
N PHE A 46 16.40 -8.00 -2.44
CA PHE A 46 16.40 -6.95 -1.44
C PHE A 46 17.68 -6.10 -1.52
N ALA A 47 18.85 -6.74 -1.65
CA ALA A 47 20.12 -6.05 -1.83
C ALA A 47 20.17 -5.23 -3.13
N ILE A 48 19.64 -5.75 -4.24
CA ILE A 48 19.54 -5.02 -5.52
C ILE A 48 18.63 -3.80 -5.37
N ILE A 49 17.46 -3.94 -4.73
CA ILE A 49 16.54 -2.82 -4.49
C ILE A 49 17.21 -1.76 -3.62
N LEU A 50 17.91 -2.16 -2.55
CA LEU A 50 18.64 -1.25 -1.68
C LEU A 50 19.76 -0.53 -2.44
N PHE A 51 20.57 -1.25 -3.21
CA PHE A 51 21.63 -0.67 -4.03
C PHE A 51 21.08 0.33 -5.05
N LEU A 52 20.05 -0.06 -5.82
CA LEU A 52 19.40 0.81 -6.79
C LEU A 52 18.80 2.04 -6.12
N SER A 53 18.22 1.90 -4.92
CA SER A 53 17.72 3.06 -4.19
C SER A 53 18.86 4.06 -3.95
N VAL A 54 20.00 3.61 -3.41
CA VAL A 54 21.17 4.45 -3.10
C VAL A 54 21.76 5.12 -4.35
N VAL A 55 21.89 4.39 -5.46
CA VAL A 55 22.55 4.87 -6.68
C VAL A 55 21.66 5.78 -7.51
N VAL A 56 20.37 5.45 -7.64
CA VAL A 56 19.44 6.17 -8.51
C VAL A 56 18.91 7.45 -7.85
N PHE A 57 18.88 7.51 -6.51
CA PHE A 57 18.42 8.68 -5.77
C PHE A 57 19.60 9.39 -5.08
N PRO A 58 20.37 10.23 -5.79
CA PRO A 58 21.49 10.99 -5.20
C PRO A 58 21.06 11.94 -4.06
N GLY A 59 19.75 12.16 -3.89
CA GLY A 59 19.17 12.90 -2.75
C GLY A 59 18.91 12.08 -1.49
N ILE A 60 19.24 10.78 -1.41
CA ILE A 60 18.88 9.95 -0.24
C ILE A 60 19.36 10.52 1.08
N MET A 61 20.51 11.19 1.15
CA MET A 61 20.91 11.85 2.41
C MET A 61 19.96 12.98 2.81
N MET A 62 19.52 13.81 1.87
CA MET A 62 18.45 14.78 2.12
C MET A 62 17.11 14.11 2.44
N ARG A 63 16.88 12.88 1.97
CA ARG A 63 15.64 12.13 2.25
C ARG A 63 15.66 11.47 3.62
N VAL A 64 16.78 10.88 4.04
CA VAL A 64 16.95 10.30 5.38
C VAL A 64 16.80 11.39 6.44
N THR A 65 17.39 12.58 6.22
CA THR A 65 17.20 13.71 7.14
C THR A 65 15.75 14.19 7.20
N THR A 66 14.98 14.15 6.10
CA THR A 66 13.54 14.46 6.13
C THR A 66 12.68 13.39 6.80
N ILE A 67 13.14 12.14 6.94
CA ILE A 67 12.45 11.13 7.76
C ILE A 67 12.48 11.54 9.24
N PHE A 68 13.62 12.05 9.70
CA PHE A 68 13.79 12.55 11.08
C PHE A 68 13.28 13.99 11.27
N ARG A 69 13.04 14.72 10.18
CA ARG A 69 12.47 16.08 10.15
C ARG A 69 11.30 16.14 9.17
N TYR A 70 10.25 15.37 9.45
CA TYR A 70 9.08 15.27 8.57
C TYR A 70 8.37 16.62 8.34
N GLU A 71 8.54 17.57 9.26
CA GLU A 71 8.08 18.95 9.16
C GLU A 71 8.66 19.72 7.96
N LEU A 72 9.82 19.28 7.44
CA LEU A 72 10.46 19.84 6.25
C LEU A 72 9.93 19.25 4.94
N ASP A 73 9.09 18.21 5.00
CA ASP A 73 8.44 17.60 3.83
C ASP A 73 6.93 17.89 3.87
N MET A 74 6.52 18.90 3.11
CA MET A 74 5.10 19.32 3.00
C MET A 74 4.16 18.16 2.64
N SER A 75 4.62 17.16 1.87
CA SER A 75 3.81 15.99 1.53
C SER A 75 3.63 15.05 2.73
N ALA A 76 4.65 14.87 3.56
CA ALA A 76 4.55 14.06 4.77
C ALA A 76 3.67 14.78 5.82
N LEU A 77 3.94 16.06 6.05
CA LEU A 77 3.17 16.90 6.99
C LEU A 77 1.68 16.92 6.64
N SER A 78 1.33 17.12 5.37
CA SER A 78 -0.07 17.11 4.91
C SER A 78 -0.76 15.78 5.23
N ARG A 79 -0.11 14.63 4.99
CA ARG A 79 -0.67 13.32 5.33
C ARG A 79 -0.91 13.17 6.84
N PHE A 80 0.04 13.59 7.68
CA PHE A 80 -0.15 13.53 9.13
C PHE A 80 -1.35 14.36 9.61
N ILE A 81 -1.51 15.56 9.07
CA ILE A 81 -2.67 16.41 9.35
C ILE A 81 -3.97 15.68 8.95
N LEU A 82 -4.04 15.16 7.72
CA LEU A 82 -5.23 14.46 7.23
C LEU A 82 -5.55 13.19 8.04
N TRP A 83 -4.53 12.46 8.50
CA TRP A 83 -4.73 11.27 9.34
C TRP A 83 -5.28 11.63 10.72
N GLN A 84 -4.80 12.74 11.30
CA GLN A 84 -5.36 13.24 12.56
C GLN A 84 -6.82 13.66 12.38
N GLN A 85 -7.16 14.32 11.26
CA GLN A 85 -8.54 14.69 10.95
C GLN A 85 -9.43 13.46 10.73
N ALA A 86 -8.95 12.46 9.99
CA ALA A 86 -9.67 11.20 9.79
C ALA A 86 -10.00 10.51 11.13
N LEU A 87 -9.03 10.48 12.05
CA LEU A 87 -9.22 9.91 13.39
C LEU A 87 -10.16 10.76 14.25
N ALA A 88 -10.12 12.09 14.14
CA ALA A 88 -11.06 12.98 14.82
C ALA A 88 -12.49 12.77 14.32
N ALA A 89 -12.70 12.78 13.01
CA ALA A 89 -13.99 12.52 12.37
C ALA A 89 -14.58 11.15 12.77
N MET A 90 -13.74 10.11 12.80
CA MET A 90 -14.12 8.79 13.29
C MET A 90 -14.54 8.85 14.78
N LYS A 91 -13.80 9.56 15.63
CA LYS A 91 -14.14 9.69 17.07
C LYS A 91 -15.47 10.40 17.30
N ASP A 92 -15.75 11.42 16.50
CA ASP A 92 -16.99 12.19 16.60
C ASP A 92 -18.20 11.38 16.09
N ASN A 93 -17.99 10.51 15.09
CA ASN A 93 -19.04 9.70 14.47
C ASN A 93 -18.62 8.22 14.33
N LEU A 94 -18.48 7.52 15.47
CA LEU A 94 -17.90 6.16 15.52
C LEU A 94 -18.58 5.12 14.64
N ILE A 95 -19.92 5.15 14.55
CA ILE A 95 -20.68 4.06 13.92
C ILE A 95 -20.72 4.23 12.41
N THR A 96 -21.16 5.40 11.93
CA THR A 96 -21.45 5.67 10.52
C THR A 96 -20.43 6.59 9.86
N GLY A 97 -19.51 7.19 10.62
CA GLY A 97 -18.63 8.23 10.10
C GLY A 97 -19.38 9.50 9.71
N VAL A 98 -18.71 10.38 8.98
CA VAL A 98 -19.26 11.67 8.51
C VAL A 98 -20.06 11.56 7.21
N GLY A 99 -20.22 10.35 6.67
CA GLY A 99 -20.86 10.06 5.39
C GLY A 99 -19.85 9.83 4.26
N ALA A 100 -20.16 8.88 3.38
CA ALA A 100 -19.34 8.55 2.21
C ALA A 100 -19.16 9.75 1.29
N GLY A 101 -17.92 10.05 0.90
CA GLY A 101 -17.55 11.21 0.08
C GLY A 101 -17.46 12.54 0.83
N ASN A 102 -17.72 12.57 2.15
CA ASN A 102 -17.69 13.82 2.92
C ASN A 102 -16.32 14.17 3.50
N PHE A 103 -15.26 13.41 3.20
CA PHE A 103 -13.93 13.70 3.74
C PHE A 103 -13.43 15.10 3.37
N PHE A 104 -13.75 15.58 2.17
CA PHE A 104 -13.38 16.93 1.69
C PHE A 104 -13.92 18.05 2.60
N TYR A 105 -15.10 17.84 3.20
CA TYR A 105 -15.76 18.83 4.05
C TYR A 105 -15.28 18.83 5.50
N LEU A 106 -14.33 17.94 5.84
CA LEU A 106 -13.72 17.95 7.17
C LEU A 106 -12.90 19.23 7.37
N PRO A 107 -12.90 19.79 8.60
CA PRO A 107 -12.00 20.88 8.95
C PRO A 107 -10.56 20.51 8.63
N MET A 108 -9.81 21.42 8.03
CA MET A 108 -8.38 21.20 7.73
C MET A 108 -8.13 20.02 6.77
N SER A 109 -9.07 19.73 5.86
CA SER A 109 -8.88 18.80 4.75
C SER A 109 -7.81 19.26 3.74
N LEU A 110 -7.27 20.48 3.88
CA LEU A 110 -6.28 21.09 2.97
C LEU A 110 -6.77 21.15 1.50
N ASN A 111 -8.09 21.22 1.28
CA ASN A 111 -8.73 21.07 -0.02
C ASN A 111 -8.42 19.72 -0.69
N LEU A 112 -8.11 18.69 0.09
CA LEU A 112 -7.90 17.32 -0.37
C LEU A 112 -9.13 16.50 0.00
N SER A 113 -9.61 15.73 -0.97
CA SER A 113 -10.78 14.87 -0.82
C SER A 113 -10.49 13.56 -0.11
N ILE A 114 -9.23 13.30 0.30
CA ILE A 114 -8.81 12.01 0.84
C ILE A 114 -7.77 12.10 1.94
N ALA A 115 -7.78 11.10 2.82
CA ALA A 115 -6.78 10.92 3.87
C ALA A 115 -5.39 10.46 3.39
N HIS A 116 -5.23 10.07 2.12
CA HIS A 116 -4.06 9.32 1.63
C HIS A 116 -3.73 8.07 2.48
N ASN A 117 -4.78 7.45 3.01
CA ASN A 117 -4.77 6.16 3.69
C ASN A 117 -6.19 5.61 3.60
N GLN A 118 -6.38 4.57 2.81
CA GLN A 118 -7.71 4.06 2.49
C GLN A 118 -8.48 3.60 3.73
N LEU A 119 -7.79 3.00 4.70
CA LEU A 119 -8.42 2.53 5.94
C LEU A 119 -8.91 3.71 6.78
N LEU A 120 -8.08 4.75 6.95
CA LEU A 120 -8.48 5.95 7.67
C LEU A 120 -9.59 6.70 6.95
N ASN A 121 -9.58 6.74 5.61
CA ASN A 121 -10.66 7.34 4.83
C ASN A 121 -11.98 6.60 5.06
N MET A 122 -11.97 5.26 5.00
CA MET A 122 -13.15 4.44 5.27
C MET A 122 -13.65 4.64 6.70
N LEU A 123 -12.75 4.68 7.69
CA LEU A 123 -13.12 4.91 9.08
C LEU A 123 -13.71 6.30 9.32
N ALA A 124 -13.18 7.34 8.66
CA ALA A 124 -13.69 8.70 8.77
C ALA A 124 -15.08 8.83 8.12
N GLU A 125 -15.25 8.31 6.91
CA GLU A 125 -16.48 8.50 6.13
C GLU A 125 -17.60 7.54 6.50
N THR A 126 -17.28 6.29 6.83
CA THR A 126 -18.26 5.21 7.02
C THR A 126 -18.23 4.61 8.43
N GLY A 127 -17.38 5.14 9.30
CA GLY A 127 -17.25 4.70 10.68
C GLY A 127 -16.68 3.28 10.79
N ILE A 128 -16.87 2.67 11.96
CA ILE A 128 -16.40 1.32 12.23
C ILE A 128 -17.09 0.27 11.36
N ILE A 129 -18.35 0.51 10.94
CA ILE A 129 -19.10 -0.44 10.11
C ILE A 129 -18.39 -0.63 8.76
N GLY A 130 -18.13 0.47 8.04
CA GLY A 130 -17.45 0.37 6.74
C GLY A 130 -15.97 0.06 6.87
N GLY A 131 -15.30 0.53 7.94
CA GLY A 131 -13.92 0.15 8.24
C GLY A 131 -13.76 -1.37 8.46
N VAL A 132 -14.62 -1.98 9.28
CA VAL A 132 -14.63 -3.44 9.49
C VAL A 132 -15.03 -4.16 8.21
N GLY A 133 -16.05 -3.69 7.48
CA GLY A 133 -16.45 -4.26 6.20
C GLY A 133 -15.30 -4.29 5.18
N TYR A 134 -14.52 -3.22 5.11
CA TYR A 134 -13.33 -3.14 4.27
C TYR A 134 -12.26 -4.16 4.67
N ILE A 135 -11.93 -4.27 5.97
CA ILE A 135 -10.96 -5.26 6.46
C ILE A 135 -11.44 -6.69 6.18
N VAL A 136 -12.73 -6.97 6.42
CA VAL A 136 -13.33 -8.28 6.12
C VAL A 136 -13.21 -8.60 4.63
N LEU A 137 -13.48 -7.65 3.74
CA LEU A 137 -13.32 -7.82 2.29
C LEU A 137 -11.87 -8.17 1.92
N LEU A 138 -10.89 -7.43 2.47
CA LEU A 138 -9.47 -7.69 2.22
C LEU A 138 -9.08 -9.10 2.69
N CYS A 139 -9.46 -9.48 3.90
CA CYS A 139 -9.21 -10.80 4.48
C CYS A 139 -9.91 -11.92 3.69
N PHE A 140 -11.13 -11.67 3.23
CA PHE A 140 -11.89 -12.62 2.41
C PHE A 140 -11.16 -12.91 1.09
N ILE A 141 -10.69 -11.88 0.39
CA ILE A 141 -9.91 -12.03 -0.85
C ILE A 141 -8.61 -12.79 -0.57
N PHE A 142 -7.87 -12.43 0.49
CA PHE A 142 -6.68 -13.19 0.91
C PHE A 142 -6.99 -14.67 1.13
N SER A 143 -8.11 -14.99 1.78
CA SER A 143 -8.50 -16.37 2.07
C SER A 143 -8.73 -17.19 0.78
N ILE A 144 -9.36 -16.60 -0.23
CA ILE A 144 -9.59 -17.24 -1.53
C ILE A 144 -8.26 -17.48 -2.25
N LEU A 145 -7.39 -16.47 -2.27
CA LEU A 145 -6.10 -16.54 -2.95
C LEU A 145 -5.18 -17.58 -2.29
N ILE A 146 -5.09 -17.60 -0.96
CA ILE A 146 -4.28 -18.57 -0.20
C ILE A 146 -4.80 -20.00 -0.42
N ARG A 147 -6.12 -20.23 -0.36
CA ARG A 147 -6.72 -21.55 -0.64
C ARG A 147 -6.38 -22.03 -2.05
N SER A 148 -6.44 -21.13 -3.03
CA SER A 148 -6.10 -21.42 -4.43
C SER A 148 -4.63 -21.78 -4.61
N TYR A 149 -3.74 -21.01 -3.98
CA TYR A 149 -2.30 -21.24 -4.01
C TYR A 149 -1.90 -22.56 -3.33
N VAL A 150 -2.41 -22.85 -2.13
CA VAL A 150 -2.13 -24.12 -1.43
C VAL A 150 -2.60 -25.32 -2.24
N LYS A 151 -3.77 -25.23 -2.89
CA LYS A 151 -4.28 -26.28 -3.78
C LYS A 151 -3.37 -26.48 -5.00
N ALA A 152 -2.85 -25.41 -5.59
CA ALA A 152 -1.91 -25.48 -6.71
C ALA A 152 -0.58 -26.11 -6.29
N MET A 153 -0.05 -25.74 -5.11
CA MET A 153 1.18 -26.28 -4.54
C MET A 153 1.09 -27.78 -4.30
N LYS A 154 0.00 -28.26 -3.69
CA LYS A 154 -0.22 -29.69 -3.43
C LYS A 154 -0.28 -30.54 -4.70
N ARG A 155 -0.74 -29.95 -5.82
CA ARG A 155 -0.86 -30.62 -7.11
C ARG A 155 0.39 -30.48 -7.98
N ASN A 156 1.46 -29.87 -7.46
CA ASN A 156 2.68 -29.50 -8.20
C ASN A 156 2.37 -28.87 -9.57
N ASN A 157 1.39 -27.97 -9.60
CA ASN A 157 0.81 -27.46 -10.84
C ASN A 157 1.45 -26.11 -11.21
N ILE A 158 1.63 -25.85 -12.51
CA ILE A 158 2.12 -24.56 -13.03
C ILE A 158 1.29 -23.35 -12.53
N LYS A 159 0.02 -23.59 -12.17
CA LYS A 159 -0.87 -22.60 -11.53
C LYS A 159 -0.33 -22.03 -10.22
N VAL A 160 0.69 -22.63 -9.59
CA VAL A 160 1.42 -22.04 -8.44
C VAL A 160 2.00 -20.68 -8.79
N ILE A 161 2.59 -20.54 -9.98
CA ILE A 161 3.16 -19.27 -10.45
C ILE A 161 2.05 -18.23 -10.53
N PHE A 162 0.95 -18.56 -11.22
CA PHE A 162 -0.17 -17.65 -11.39
C PHE A 162 -0.82 -17.24 -10.06
N THR A 163 -1.14 -18.20 -9.20
CA THR A 163 -1.78 -17.93 -7.90
C THR A 163 -0.83 -17.23 -6.91
N GLY A 164 0.47 -17.54 -6.96
CA GLY A 164 1.50 -16.84 -6.18
C GLY A 164 1.65 -15.38 -6.60
N SER A 165 1.65 -15.10 -7.91
CA SER A 165 1.67 -13.73 -8.44
C SER A 165 0.42 -12.95 -8.02
N LEU A 166 -0.77 -13.55 -8.06
CA LEU A 166 -2.00 -12.88 -7.61
C LEU A 166 -1.96 -12.51 -6.11
N ILE A 167 -1.47 -13.41 -5.25
CA ILE A 167 -1.25 -13.09 -3.83
C ILE A 167 -0.27 -11.95 -3.69
N ALA A 168 0.87 -12.00 -4.38
CA ALA A 168 1.89 -10.95 -4.29
C ALA A 168 1.36 -9.58 -4.75
N SER A 169 0.59 -9.53 -5.84
CA SER A 169 -0.08 -8.31 -6.29
C SER A 169 -1.09 -7.80 -5.28
N TRP A 170 -1.84 -8.70 -4.63
CA TRP A 170 -2.79 -8.30 -3.58
C TRP A 170 -2.10 -7.75 -2.33
N ILE A 171 -0.94 -8.31 -1.94
CA ILE A 171 -0.08 -7.77 -0.87
C ILE A 171 0.41 -6.37 -1.27
N GLY A 172 0.93 -6.21 -2.49
CA GLY A 172 1.37 -4.93 -3.00
C GLY A 172 0.29 -3.86 -2.99
N PHE A 173 -0.89 -4.23 -3.48
CA PHE A 173 -2.07 -3.37 -3.50
C PHE A 173 -2.51 -2.95 -2.10
N THR A 174 -2.66 -3.91 -1.18
CA THR A 174 -3.09 -3.60 0.19
C THR A 174 -2.07 -2.76 0.93
N PHE A 175 -0.77 -3.01 0.73
CA PHE A 175 0.30 -2.18 1.27
C PHE A 175 0.27 -0.75 0.70
N HIS A 176 0.04 -0.60 -0.62
CA HIS A 176 -0.05 0.71 -1.24
C HIS A 176 -1.23 1.53 -0.68
N ASN A 177 -2.39 0.90 -0.46
CA ASN A 177 -3.59 1.52 0.12
C ASN A 177 -3.42 2.00 1.58
N LEU A 178 -2.35 1.61 2.29
CA LEU A 178 -2.04 2.18 3.60
C LEU A 178 -1.50 3.61 3.50
N PHE A 179 -0.92 3.95 2.35
CA PHE A 179 -0.25 5.24 2.11
C PHE A 179 -0.83 5.98 0.91
N ASP A 180 -1.92 5.46 0.35
CA ASP A 180 -2.66 6.04 -0.75
C ASP A 180 -4.16 5.76 -0.60
N GLY A 181 -5.00 6.61 -1.17
CA GLY A 181 -6.46 6.50 -1.13
C GLY A 181 -7.00 6.28 -2.54
N ILE A 182 -6.97 5.04 -3.03
CA ILE A 182 -7.31 4.73 -4.44
C ILE A 182 -8.83 4.67 -4.64
N TRP A 183 -9.61 4.42 -3.58
CA TRP A 183 -11.06 4.19 -3.64
C TRP A 183 -11.85 5.40 -3.17
N SER A 184 -11.43 6.60 -3.52
CA SER A 184 -12.21 7.81 -3.31
C SER A 184 -13.03 8.14 -4.53
N ALA A 185 -14.29 8.52 -4.33
CA ALA A 185 -15.09 9.10 -5.39
C ALA A 185 -14.38 10.35 -5.94
N PRO A 186 -14.24 10.51 -7.27
CA PRO A 186 -13.85 11.78 -7.83
C PRO A 186 -14.94 12.80 -7.48
N HIS A 187 -14.54 13.88 -6.82
CA HIS A 187 -15.37 15.06 -6.58
C HIS A 187 -14.79 16.22 -7.37
#